data_AF-A0A2Z5T522-F1
#
_entry.id   AF-A0A2Z5T522-F1
#
_cell.length_a   1.000
_cell.length_b   1.000
_cell.length_c   1.000
_cell.angle_alpha   90.00
_cell.angle_beta   90.00
_cell.angle_gamma   90.00
#
_symmetry.space_group_name_H-M   'P 1'
#
loop_
_entity.id
_entity.type
_entity.pdbx_description
1 polymer ?
#
loop_
_entity_poly.entity_id
_entity_poly.type
_entity_poly.pdbx_seq_one_letter_code
_entity_poly.pdbx_strand_id
1 'polypeptide(L)'
;MGMMALVCVTTIINAQTVCQSNLEERVANPNLGYNSPYQSGTIVGIISGPYGSVLCVKVKDNTKLRFHHPGTSIDRGDHILVFKKNGEYFLLESAILE
;
A
#
# COMPACT_ATOMS: atom_id res chain seq x y z
N MET A 1 -38.67 -6.44 -40.09
CA MET A 1 -37.97 -6.86 -38.86
C MET A 1 -36.64 -6.12 -38.81
N GLY A 2 -36.52 -5.08 -37.97
CA GLY A 2 -35.27 -4.34 -37.76
C GLY A 2 -34.79 -4.57 -36.33
N MET A 3 -33.50 -4.87 -36.15
CA MET A 3 -32.89 -5.08 -34.84
C MET A 3 -32.76 -3.75 -34.10
N MET A 4 -33.22 -3.70 -32.85
CA MET A 4 -32.97 -2.58 -31.94
C MET A 4 -31.67 -2.85 -31.19
N ALA A 5 -30.68 -1.98 -31.35
CA ALA A 5 -29.44 -2.02 -30.59
C ALA A 5 -29.59 -1.20 -29.29
N LEU A 6 -29.38 -1.84 -28.15
CA LEU A 6 -29.37 -1.17 -26.84
C LEU A 6 -27.97 -0.62 -26.58
N VAL A 7 -27.83 0.70 -26.58
CA VAL A 7 -26.57 1.38 -26.20
C VAL A 7 -26.70 1.82 -24.75
N CYS A 8 -25.91 1.23 -23.87
CA CYS A 8 -25.86 1.60 -22.45
C CYS A 8 -24.65 2.52 -22.22
N VAL A 9 -24.92 3.80 -21.93
CA VAL A 9 -23.87 4.77 -21.58
C VAL A 9 -23.74 4.79 -20.06
N THR A 10 -22.58 4.40 -19.55
CA THR A 10 -22.25 4.50 -18.12
C THR A 10 -21.28 5.66 -17.90
N THR A 11 -21.60 6.52 -16.93
CA THR A 11 -20.74 7.63 -16.51
C THR A 11 -19.66 7.11 -15.57
N ILE A 12 -18.39 7.32 -15.92
CA ILE A 12 -17.26 7.01 -15.04
C ILE A 12 -17.17 8.12 -13.99
N ILE A 13 -17.45 7.80 -12.73
CA ILE A 13 -17.23 8.72 -11.60
C ILE A 13 -15.81 8.46 -11.10
N ASN A 14 -14.91 9.43 -11.29
CA ASN A 14 -13.60 9.40 -10.64
C ASN A 14 -13.80 9.54 -9.12
N ALA A 15 -13.41 8.53 -8.36
CA ALA A 15 -13.36 8.62 -6.91
C ALA A 15 -12.19 9.56 -6.53
N GLN A 16 -12.51 10.78 -6.09
CA GLN A 16 -11.51 11.67 -5.49
C GLN A 16 -11.27 11.23 -4.05
N THR A 17 -10.06 10.75 -3.76
CA THR A 17 -9.58 10.64 -2.38
C THR A 17 -9.25 12.05 -1.87
N VAL A 18 -10.18 12.67 -1.16
CA VAL A 18 -9.89 13.88 -0.39
C VAL A 18 -8.89 13.49 0.70
N CYS A 19 -7.66 13.99 0.60
CA CYS A 19 -6.68 13.89 1.68
C CYS A 19 -7.09 14.88 2.77
N GLN A 20 -7.81 14.41 3.79
CA GLN A 20 -8.07 15.21 4.98
C GLN A 20 -6.80 15.29 5.82
N SER A 21 -6.13 16.44 5.78
CA SER A 21 -5.07 16.79 6.73
C SER A 21 -5.68 17.14 8.09
N ASN A 22 -6.11 16.14 8.87
CA ASN A 22 -6.33 16.34 10.31
C ASN A 22 -5.02 16.01 11.04
N LEU A 23 -4.16 17.01 11.12
CA LEU A 23 -3.02 17.01 12.03
C LEU A 23 -3.55 17.47 13.40
N GLU A 24 -4.23 16.57 14.10
CA GLU A 24 -4.40 16.72 15.56
C GLU A 24 -3.09 16.23 16.20
N GLU A 25 -2.24 17.19 16.54
CA GLU A 25 -1.06 17.00 17.38
C GLU A 25 -1.50 16.58 18.79
N ARG A 26 -1.73 15.28 19.00
CA ARG A 26 -1.97 14.72 20.32
C ARG A 26 -0.63 14.40 20.97
N VAL A 27 -0.19 15.30 21.85
CA VAL A 27 0.98 15.17 22.73
C VAL A 27 1.08 13.76 23.32
N ALA A 28 2.21 13.09 23.08
CA ALA A 28 2.46 11.72 23.49
C ALA A 28 2.59 11.61 25.02
N ASN A 29 1.67 10.87 25.63
CA ASN A 29 1.77 10.43 27.01
C ASN A 29 2.61 9.13 27.03
N PRO A 30 3.80 9.09 27.66
CA PRO A 30 4.80 8.04 27.43
C PRO A 30 4.52 6.68 28.11
N ASN A 31 3.35 6.47 28.71
CA ASN A 31 3.07 5.33 29.59
C ASN A 31 2.04 4.31 29.08
N LEU A 32 1.82 4.22 27.77
CA LEU A 32 1.07 3.11 27.17
C LEU A 32 1.99 2.42 26.17
N GLY A 33 2.20 1.12 26.32
CA GLY A 33 2.95 0.28 25.38
C GLY A 33 2.37 0.44 23.97
N TYR A 34 2.93 1.39 23.23
CA TYR A 34 2.42 1.81 21.94
C TYR A 34 2.87 0.79 20.91
N ASN A 35 2.04 -0.23 20.70
CA ASN A 35 2.19 -1.08 19.52
C ASN A 35 1.83 -0.22 18.31
N SER A 36 2.83 0.48 17.77
CA SER A 36 2.67 1.24 16.53
C SER A 36 2.07 0.31 15.46
N PRO A 37 1.02 0.74 14.75
CA PRO A 37 0.47 -0.06 13.65
C PRO A 37 1.45 -0.14 12.47
N TYR A 38 2.51 0.66 12.49
CA TYR A 38 3.58 0.65 11.51
C TYR A 38 4.71 -0.31 11.90
N GLN A 39 5.17 -1.08 10.93
CA GLN A 39 6.27 -2.01 11.06
C GLN A 39 7.22 -1.84 9.88
N SER A 40 8.53 -1.87 10.15
CA SER A 40 9.50 -1.96 9.06
C SER A 40 9.51 -3.38 8.49
N GLY A 41 9.51 -3.47 7.17
CA GLY A 41 9.72 -4.70 6.41
C GLY A 41 10.96 -4.59 5.53
N THR A 42 11.60 -5.71 5.25
CA THR A 42 12.71 -5.81 4.29
C THR A 42 12.26 -6.61 3.07
N ILE A 43 12.61 -6.14 1.88
CA ILE A 43 12.30 -6.84 0.65
C ILE A 43 13.29 -7.99 0.47
N VAL A 44 12.78 -9.22 0.51
CA VAL A 44 13.58 -10.44 0.43
C VAL A 44 13.52 -11.10 -0.94
N GLY A 45 12.59 -10.69 -1.80
CA GLY A 45 12.46 -11.17 -3.17
C GLY A 45 11.54 -10.30 -3.99
N ILE A 46 11.76 -10.29 -5.30
CA ILE A 46 11.00 -9.50 -6.28
C ILE A 46 10.70 -10.41 -7.47
N ILE A 47 9.46 -10.41 -7.92
CA ILE A 47 9.03 -11.11 -9.14
C ILE A 47 8.47 -10.05 -10.07
N SER A 48 9.21 -9.69 -11.11
CA SER A 48 8.82 -8.65 -12.07
C SER A 48 8.01 -9.23 -13.24
N GLY A 49 7.05 -8.45 -13.72
CA GLY A 49 6.24 -8.77 -14.89
C GLY A 49 5.85 -7.51 -15.68
N PRO A 50 5.09 -7.67 -16.77
CA PRO A 50 4.71 -6.56 -17.66
C PRO A 50 3.77 -5.53 -17.02
N TYR A 51 3.13 -5.86 -15.89
CA TYR A 51 2.15 -5.01 -15.20
C TYR A 51 2.62 -4.61 -13.79
N GLY A 52 3.93 -4.55 -13.60
CA GLY A 52 4.57 -4.27 -12.30
C GLY A 52 5.21 -5.51 -11.67
N SER A 53 5.53 -5.41 -10.39
CA SER A 53 6.27 -6.41 -9.64
C SER A 53 5.49 -6.91 -8.43
N VAL A 54 5.73 -8.16 -8.05
CA VAL A 54 5.30 -8.70 -6.75
C VAL A 54 6.49 -8.67 -5.80
N LEU A 55 6.35 -7.91 -4.72
CA LEU A 55 7.34 -7.77 -3.66
C LEU A 55 7.09 -8.82 -2.59
N CYS A 56 8.10 -9.62 -2.26
CA CYS A 56 8.12 -10.49 -1.09
C CYS A 56 8.79 -9.74 0.07
N VAL A 57 8.02 -9.41 1.10
CA VAL A 57 8.46 -8.55 2.21
C VAL A 57 8.51 -9.39 3.48
N LYS A 58 9.60 -9.28 4.23
CA LYS A 58 9.76 -9.91 5.54
C LYS A 58 9.66 -8.85 6.63
N VAL A 59 8.68 -8.97 7.51
CA VAL A 59 8.49 -8.09 8.67
C VAL A 59 9.14 -8.69 9.94
N LYS A 60 9.17 -7.91 11.03
CA LYS A 60 9.94 -8.19 12.26
C LYS A 60 9.63 -9.55 12.91
N ASP A 61 8.39 -10.01 12.83
CA ASP A 61 7.94 -11.31 13.34
C ASP A 61 8.27 -12.49 12.40
N ASN A 62 9.11 -12.26 11.39
CA ASN A 62 9.43 -13.18 10.29
C ASN A 62 8.23 -13.51 9.37
N THR A 63 7.09 -12.83 9.52
CA THR A 63 5.97 -12.97 8.60
C THR A 63 6.41 -12.53 7.20
N LYS A 64 6.04 -13.33 6.20
CA LYS A 64 6.29 -13.04 4.78
C LYS A 64 5.01 -12.54 4.14
N LEU A 65 5.05 -11.32 3.64
CA LEU A 65 3.95 -10.63 2.98
C LEU A 65 4.25 -10.51 1.48
N ARG A 66 3.18 -10.41 0.69
CA ARG A 66 3.26 -10.21 -0.77
C ARG A 66 2.46 -8.97 -1.13
N PHE A 67 3.10 -8.05 -1.85
CA PHE A 67 2.46 -6.83 -2.34
C PHE A 67 2.65 -6.72 -3.84
N HIS A 68 1.62 -6.26 -4.54
CA HIS A 68 1.78 -5.80 -5.92
C HIS A 68 2.27 -4.35 -5.88
N HIS A 69 3.25 -4.04 -6.72
CA HIS A 69 3.85 -2.72 -6.84
C HIS A 69 3.97 -2.38 -8.33
N PRO A 70 3.39 -1.25 -8.81
CA PRO A 70 3.37 -0.93 -10.22
C PRO A 70 4.73 -0.48 -10.77
N GLY A 71 5.61 0.06 -9.91
CA GLY A 71 6.93 0.56 -10.31
C GLY A 71 8.06 -0.49 -10.28
N THR A 72 9.20 -0.09 -10.83
CA THR A 72 10.44 -0.89 -10.91
C THR A 72 11.58 -0.35 -10.04
N SER A 73 11.38 0.78 -9.35
CA SER A 73 12.38 1.48 -8.53
C SER A 73 12.49 0.90 -7.12
N ILE A 74 12.53 -0.42 -7.00
CA ILE A 74 12.61 -1.13 -5.73
C ILE A 74 13.57 -2.29 -5.88
N ASP A 75 14.53 -2.37 -4.96
CA ASP A 75 15.57 -3.37 -4.95
C ASP A 75 15.44 -4.34 -3.76
N ARG A 76 16.05 -5.50 -3.92
CA ARG A 76 16.13 -6.47 -2.84
C ARG A 76 17.04 -5.91 -1.74
N GLY A 77 16.58 -5.99 -0.50
CA GLY A 77 17.27 -5.41 0.66
C GLY A 77 16.69 -4.06 1.09
N ASP A 78 15.87 -3.43 0.25
CA ASP A 78 15.22 -2.17 0.62
C ASP A 78 14.33 -2.35 1.85
N HIS A 79 14.33 -1.31 2.68
CA HIS A 79 13.47 -1.19 3.84
C HIS A 79 12.23 -0.39 3.48
N ILE A 80 11.07 -0.96 3.78
CA ILE A 80 9.77 -0.35 3.51
C ILE A 80 8.94 -0.29 4.79
N LEU A 81 7.94 0.58 4.79
CA LEU A 81 7.00 0.69 5.89
C LEU A 81 5.73 -0.09 5.56
N VAL A 82 5.33 -0.94 6.48
CA VAL A 82 4.11 -1.73 6.40
C VAL A 82 3.17 -1.29 7.50
N PHE A 83 1.94 -0.96 7.15
CA PHE A 83 0.88 -0.63 8.10
C PHE A 83 -0.01 -1.84 8.31
N LYS A 84 -0.25 -2.21 9.57
CA LYS A 84 -1.14 -3.30 9.97
C LYS A 84 -2.41 -2.73 10.59
N LYS A 85 -3.58 -3.08 10.02
CA LYS A 85 -4.89 -2.70 10.55
C LYS A 85 -5.87 -3.85 10.38
N ASN A 86 -6.57 -4.21 11.45
CA ASN A 86 -7.58 -5.28 11.44
C ASN A 86 -7.08 -6.63 10.92
N GLY A 87 -5.80 -6.95 11.09
CA GLY A 87 -5.20 -8.20 10.60
C GLY A 87 -4.70 -8.14 9.15
N GLU A 88 -5.02 -7.07 8.42
CA GLU A 88 -4.55 -6.81 7.06
C GLU A 88 -3.27 -5.98 7.08
N TYR A 89 -2.46 -6.13 6.03
CA TYR A 89 -1.21 -5.42 5.85
C TYR A 89 -1.28 -4.57 4.58
N PHE A 90 -0.81 -3.33 4.70
CA PHE A 90 -0.78 -2.35 3.63
C PHE A 90 0.66 -1.87 3.43
N LEU A 91 1.09 -1.79 2.17
CA LEU A 91 2.37 -1.21 1.81
C LEU A 91 2.24 0.32 1.84
N LEU A 92 3.08 1.01 2.62
CA LEU A 92 3.29 2.44 2.46
C LEU A 92 4.61 2.62 1.71
N GLU A 93 4.53 3.05 0.47
CA GLU A 93 5.71 3.50 -0.28
C GLU A 93 6.25 4.77 0.40
N SER A 94 7.51 4.72 0.83
CA SER A 94 8.24 5.94 1.12
C SER A 94 8.57 6.56 -0.23
N ALA A 95 7.83 7.60 -0.62
CA ALA A 95 8.32 8.48 -1.68
C ALA A 95 9.73 8.90 -1.28
N ILE A 96 10.72 8.55 -2.09
CA ILE A 96 12.03 9.16 -1.98
C ILE A 96 11.76 10.65 -2.28
N LEU A 97 11.88 11.49 -1.27
CA LEU A 97 12.00 12.92 -1.45
C LEU A 97 13.34 13.11 -2.17
N GLU A 98 13.28 13.27 -3.49
CA GLU A 98 14.38 13.86 -4.27
C GLU A 98 14.66 15.29 -3.81
#